data_AF-A0A7C6F3C7-F1
#
_entry.id   AF-A0A7C6F3C7-F1
#
_cell.length_a   1.000
_cell.length_b   1.000
_cell.length_c   1.000
_cell.angle_alpha   90.00
_cell.angle_beta   90.00
_cell.angle_gamma   90.00
#
_symmetry.space_group_name_H-M   'P 1'
#
loop_
_entity.id
_entity.type
_entity.pdbx_description
1 polymer ?
#
loop_
_entity_poly.entity_id
_entity_poly.type
_entity_poly.pdbx_seq_one_letter_code
_entity_poly.pdbx_strand_id
1 'polypeptide(L)'
;MVCHCGQVRRSTIVEAIRRGAKTLRDIQQATGAGVGSRCRELNPKGVCCHGDILAILKELLGPQDGPQSDSSGCCCRTKQT
;
A
#
# COMPACT_ATOMS: atom_id res chain seq x y z
N MET A 1 -8.70 15.94 -0.36
CA MET A 1 -8.57 15.16 0.91
C MET A 1 -8.65 13.69 0.54
N VAL A 2 -7.89 12.77 1.17
CA VAL A 2 -8.02 11.32 0.87
C VAL A 2 -8.83 10.63 1.96
N CYS A 3 -8.41 10.73 3.23
CA CYS A 3 -9.20 10.27 4.36
C CYS A 3 -9.86 11.48 5.02
N HIS A 4 -11.20 11.56 4.97
CA HIS A 4 -11.93 12.63 5.62
C HIS A 4 -12.05 12.42 7.15
N CYS A 5 -12.18 11.17 7.60
CA CYS A 5 -12.23 10.85 9.03
C CYS A 5 -10.96 11.26 9.77
N GLY A 6 -9.79 10.94 9.20
CA GLY A 6 -8.48 11.26 9.79
C GLY A 6 -7.85 12.55 9.26
N GLN A 7 -8.57 13.33 8.45
CA GLN A 7 -8.06 14.54 7.79
C GLN A 7 -6.68 14.36 7.09
N VAL A 8 -6.48 13.21 6.41
CA VAL A 8 -5.21 12.86 5.75
C VAL A 8 -5.16 13.20 4.26
N ARG A 9 -4.18 14.02 3.85
CA ARG A 9 -3.99 14.48 2.46
C ARG A 9 -3.21 13.46 1.64
N ARG A 10 -3.31 13.57 0.31
CA ARG A 10 -2.53 12.73 -0.61
C ARG A 10 -1.03 12.87 -0.36
N SER A 11 -0.54 14.09 -0.10
CA SER A 11 0.88 14.35 0.20
C SER A 11 1.38 13.53 1.38
N THR A 12 0.61 13.45 2.46
CA THR A 12 0.95 12.65 3.66
C THR A 12 1.09 11.16 3.33
N ILE A 13 0.20 10.64 2.48
CA ILE A 13 0.27 9.24 2.01
C ILE A 13 1.51 9.04 1.13
N VAL A 14 1.79 9.97 0.20
CA VAL A 14 2.98 9.93 -0.66
C VAL A 14 4.27 9.96 0.18
N GLU A 15 4.32 10.81 1.21
CA GLU A 15 5.45 10.89 2.12
C GLU A 15 5.65 9.61 2.93
N ALA A 16 4.57 8.97 3.39
CA ALA A 16 4.65 7.67 4.05
C ALA A 16 5.20 6.59 3.10
N ILE A 17 4.78 6.59 1.84
CA ILE A 17 5.30 5.67 0.81
C ILE A 17 6.79 5.91 0.57
N ARG A 18 7.22 7.18 0.44
CA ARG A 18 8.64 7.55 0.32
C ARG A 18 9.48 7.13 1.53
N ARG A 19 8.86 7.04 2.72
CA ARG A 19 9.48 6.53 3.96
C ARG A 19 9.45 5.00 4.07
N GLY A 20 8.91 4.29 3.08
CA GLY A 20 8.95 2.84 2.99
C GLY A 20 7.63 2.12 3.25
N ALA A 21 6.50 2.84 3.39
CA ALA A 21 5.19 2.21 3.48
C ALA A 21 4.82 1.52 2.16
N LYS A 22 4.56 0.21 2.19
CA LYS A 22 4.25 -0.58 0.98
C LYS A 22 2.85 -1.18 0.99
N THR A 23 2.22 -1.23 2.16
CA THR A 23 0.91 -1.83 2.36
C THR A 23 -0.09 -0.82 2.90
N LEU A 24 -1.38 -1.14 2.76
CA LEU A 24 -2.44 -0.37 3.39
C LEU A 24 -2.26 -0.26 4.91
N ARG A 25 -1.79 -1.33 5.55
CA ARG A 25 -1.52 -1.35 6.99
C ARG A 25 -0.40 -0.39 7.36
N ASP A 26 0.67 -0.33 6.57
CA ASP A 26 1.76 0.63 6.79
C ASP A 26 1.25 2.07 6.70
N ILE A 27 0.37 2.36 5.72
CA ILE A 27 -0.25 3.68 5.59
C ILE A 27 -1.15 4.01 6.79
N GLN A 28 -1.94 3.06 7.26
CA GLN A 28 -2.76 3.23 8.47
C GLN A 28 -1.89 3.56 9.68
N GLN A 29 -0.80 2.82 9.89
CA GLN A 29 0.12 3.03 11.00
C GLN A 29 0.89 4.36 10.90
N ALA A 30 1.32 4.73 9.69
CA ALA A 30 2.12 5.94 9.47
C ALA A 30 1.29 7.24 9.47
N THR A 31 0.01 7.18 9.07
CA THR A 31 -0.78 8.39 8.78
C THR A 31 -2.11 8.47 9.53
N GLY A 32 -2.61 7.38 10.10
CA GLY A 32 -3.96 7.29 10.67
C GLY A 32 -5.10 7.24 9.63
N ALA A 33 -4.81 7.31 8.34
CA ALA A 33 -5.82 7.19 7.28
C ALA A 33 -6.48 5.81 7.30
N GLY A 34 -7.81 5.76 7.11
CA GLY A 34 -8.53 4.48 6.99
C GLY A 34 -8.76 3.71 8.30
N VAL A 35 -8.63 4.39 9.44
CA VAL A 35 -8.90 3.83 10.79
C VAL A 35 -10.26 4.29 11.35
N GLY A 36 -10.74 5.48 10.98
CA GLY A 36 -12.02 6.01 11.46
C GLY A 36 -13.26 5.35 10.82
N SER A 37 -14.43 5.54 11.44
CA SER A 37 -15.69 4.84 11.08
C SER A 37 -16.81 5.73 10.50
N ARG A 38 -16.62 7.06 10.43
CA ARG A 38 -17.65 8.03 9.97
C ARG A 38 -17.63 8.30 8.46
N CYS A 39 -17.24 7.31 7.65
CA CYS A 39 -17.03 7.50 6.21
C CYS A 39 -18.31 7.92 5.47
N ARG A 40 -19.47 7.38 5.85
CA ARG A 40 -20.76 7.70 5.23
C ARG A 40 -21.17 9.17 5.41
N GLU A 41 -20.71 9.79 6.50
CA GLU A 41 -21.02 11.18 6.86
C GLU A 41 -19.95 12.15 6.38
N LEU A 42 -18.67 11.80 6.58
CA LEU A 42 -17.55 12.73 6.37
C LEU A 42 -16.92 12.64 4.98
N ASN A 43 -16.96 11.47 4.33
CA ASN A 43 -16.43 11.33 2.97
C ASN A 43 -17.52 11.73 1.96
N PRO A 44 -17.29 12.69 1.05
CA PRO A 44 -18.25 13.06 0.00
C PRO A 44 -18.68 11.89 -0.89
N LYS A 45 -17.85 10.86 -1.02
CA LYS A 45 -18.19 9.62 -1.75
C LYS A 45 -19.12 8.69 -0.95
N GLY A 46 -19.35 8.94 0.33
CA GLY A 46 -20.15 8.11 1.23
C GLY A 46 -19.53 6.74 1.56
N VAL A 47 -18.29 6.47 1.14
CA VAL A 47 -17.59 5.18 1.30
C VAL A 47 -16.21 5.36 1.94
N CYS A 48 -15.58 4.26 2.37
CA CYS A 48 -14.27 4.34 3.00
C CYS A 48 -13.15 4.69 1.99
N CYS A 49 -12.10 5.38 2.46
CA CYS A 49 -10.97 5.82 1.63
C CYS A 49 -9.96 4.71 1.27
N HIS A 50 -10.17 3.46 1.70
CA HIS A 50 -9.29 2.33 1.41
C HIS A 50 -8.99 2.17 -0.09
N GLY A 51 -10.00 2.31 -0.94
CA GLY A 51 -9.81 2.24 -2.40
C GLY A 51 -8.89 3.34 -2.94
N ASP A 52 -9.04 4.57 -2.44
CA ASP A 52 -8.18 5.70 -2.83
C ASP A 52 -6.73 5.49 -2.37
N ILE A 53 -6.52 4.93 -1.16
CA ILE A 53 -5.18 4.59 -0.65
C ILE A 53 -4.52 3.50 -1.51
N LEU A 54 -5.26 2.44 -1.84
CA LEU A 54 -4.76 1.35 -2.69
C LEU A 54 -4.42 1.83 -4.10
N ALA A 55 -5.21 2.74 -4.66
CA ALA A 55 -4.92 3.36 -5.95
C ALA A 55 -3.60 4.14 -5.91
N ILE A 56 -3.34 4.92 -4.87
CA ILE A 56 -2.08 5.66 -4.70
C ILE A 56 -0.89 4.71 -4.53
N LEU A 57 -1.04 3.63 -3.75
CA LEU A 57 0.00 2.60 -3.62
C LEU A 57 0.35 1.97 -4.96
N LYS A 58 -0.67 1.59 -5.74
CA LYS A 58 -0.48 1.01 -7.08
C LYS A 58 0.17 2.00 -8.05
N GLU A 59 -0.23 3.26 -8.02
CA GLU A 59 0.33 4.33 -8.84
C GLU A 59 1.82 4.52 -8.58
N LEU A 60 2.24 4.46 -7.31
CA LEU A 60 3.61 4.81 -6.91
C LEU A 60 4.58 3.63 -6.81
N LEU A 61 4.06 2.41 -6.58
CA LEU A 61 4.88 1.22 -6.42
C LEU A 61 4.85 0.30 -7.63
N GLY A 62 3.93 0.51 -8.58
CA GLY A 62 3.72 -0.40 -9.71
C GLY A 62 2.95 -1.68 -9.31
N PRO A 63 2.81 -2.64 -10.25
CA PRO A 63 2.24 -3.95 -9.94
C PRO A 63 3.11 -4.65 -8.88
N GLN A 64 2.51 -4.92 -7.72
CA GLN A 64 3.14 -5.71 -6.67
C GLN A 64 2.95 -7.19 -6.98
N ASP A 65 3.72 -7.70 -7.94
CA ASP A 65 4.03 -9.13 -7.98
C ASP A 65 4.97 -9.40 -6.81
N GLY A 66 4.51 -10.20 -5.84
CA GLY A 66 5.23 -10.48 -4.61
C GLY A 66 6.62 -11.09 -4.85
N PRO A 67 7.42 -11.29 -3.79
CA PRO A 67 8.67 -12.01 -3.91
C PRO A 67 8.38 -13.50 -4.19
N GLN A 68 8.19 -13.87 -5.45
CA GLN A 68 8.71 -15.15 -5.90
C GLN A 68 10.19 -14.93 -6.13
N SER A 69 10.94 -15.12 -5.04
CA SER A 69 12.36 -15.38 -5.10
C SER A 69 12.59 -16.41 -6.19
N ASP A 70 13.28 -15.95 -7.24
CA ASP A 70 14.07 -16.77 -8.12
C ASP A 70 14.97 -17.68 -7.27
N SER A 71 14.42 -18.81 -6.83
CA SER A 71 15.23 -19.98 -6.53
C SER A 71 15.47 -20.65 -7.86
N SER A 72 16.35 -20.04 -8.66
CA SER A 72 17.03 -20.71 -9.75
C SER A 72 17.93 -21.80 -9.14
N GLY A 73 17.28 -22.87 -8.68
CA GLY A 73 17.88 -24.18 -8.49
C GLY A 73 18.16 -24.77 -9.86
N CYS A 74 19.14 -24.20 -10.57
CA CYS A 74 19.76 -24.84 -11.72
C CYS A 74 20.52 -26.07 -11.20
N CYS A 75 19.82 -27.21 -11.13
CA CYS A 75 20.40 -28.53 -10.91
C CYS A 75 21.20 -28.97 -12.15
N CYS A 76 22.29 -28.28 -12.46
CA CYS A 76 23.18 -28.60 -13.57
C CYS A 76 24.61 -28.86 -13.05
N ARG A 77 24.90 -30.17 -12.92
CA ARG A 77 26.22 -30.84 -12.92
C ARG A 77 27.13 -30.74 -11.68
N THR A 78 27.30 -31.89 -11.02
CA THR A 78 28.64 -32.43 -10.78
C THR A 78 28.72 -33.86 -11.28
N LYS A 79 29.71 -34.07 -12.15
CA LYS A 79 30.15 -35.35 -12.72
C LYS A 79 30.37 -36.39 -11.62
N GLN A 80 29.97 -37.64 -11.86
CA GLN A 80 30.58 -38.79 -11.20
C GLN A 80 31.27 -39.63 -12.28
N THR A 81 32.58 -39.74 -12.11
CA THR A 81 33.51 -40.62 -12.83
C THR A 81 33.34 -42.04 -12.33
#